data_AF-A0A1F4JPG4-F1
#
_entry.id   AF-A0A1F4JPG4-F1
#
_cell.length_a   1.000
_cell.length_b   1.000
_cell.length_c   1.000
_cell.angle_alpha   90.00
_cell.angle_beta   90.00
_cell.angle_gamma   90.00
#
_symmetry.space_group_name_H-M   'P 1'
#
loop_
_entity.id
_entity.type
_entity.pdbx_description
1 polymer ?
#
loop_
_entity_poly.entity_id
_entity_poly.type
_entity_poly.pdbx_seq_one_letter_code
_entity_poly.pdbx_strand_id
1 'polypeptide(L)'
;MSTLSPFEHLFQRCDELIKKYLDPIIKAEQDALNSSEPVQVPLPDFDSLAAFRLLSHAELEGYFEAKAKETLKILDQDFEAGKIETSKFASLIFLFILKKQIAKKWTATGLGDDASIKNAETTDFKDLAQQALGYGRQFIEGNNGVKENSIQVLSALMGYFSDELDPVLLKELNLYGKRRGDVAHDSWKRNTRTFESAEIERTRLLTILDLIKNFYESNLAPIYTPRKKRWFSFFKTQWFSKRSLYQWN
;
A
#
# COMPACT_ATOMS: atom_id res chain seq x y z
N MET A 1 -7.76 24.53 -14.42
CA MET A 1 -8.27 23.98 -13.15
C MET A 1 -7.12 23.25 -12.50
N SER A 2 -6.67 23.69 -11.32
CA SER A 2 -5.63 22.98 -10.58
C SER A 2 -6.18 21.61 -10.18
N THR A 3 -5.59 20.52 -10.67
CA THR A 3 -5.95 19.17 -10.22
C THR A 3 -5.40 19.00 -8.81
N LEU A 4 -6.27 18.66 -7.85
CA LEU A 4 -5.86 18.32 -6.49
C LEU A 4 -4.79 17.22 -6.53
N SER A 5 -3.84 17.26 -5.60
CA SER A 5 -2.92 16.13 -5.42
C SER A 5 -3.72 14.86 -5.02
N PRO A 6 -3.19 13.65 -5.27
CA PRO A 6 -3.88 12.42 -4.90
C PRO A 6 -4.29 12.36 -3.42
N PHE A 7 -3.46 12.90 -2.52
CA PHE A 7 -3.77 12.94 -1.09
C PHE A 7 -4.84 13.99 -0.75
N GLU A 8 -4.79 15.18 -1.33
CA GLU A 8 -5.83 16.19 -1.11
C GLU A 8 -7.19 15.69 -1.58
N HIS A 9 -7.23 14.96 -2.71
CA HIS A 9 -8.43 14.29 -3.17
C HIS A 9 -8.91 13.24 -2.15
N LEU A 10 -8.04 12.33 -1.71
CA LEU A 10 -8.38 11.34 -0.67
C LEU A 10 -8.95 12.01 0.58
N PHE A 11 -8.27 13.02 1.10
CA PHE A 11 -8.65 13.73 2.31
C PHE A 11 -10.03 14.37 2.16
N GLN A 12 -10.26 15.11 1.06
CA GLN A 12 -11.55 15.73 0.78
C GLN A 12 -12.67 14.68 0.71
N ARG A 13 -12.45 13.57 0.01
CA ARG A 13 -13.44 12.50 -0.14
C ARG A 13 -13.78 11.87 1.20
N CYS A 14 -12.78 11.59 2.03
CA CYS A 14 -12.98 11.07 3.38
C CYS A 14 -13.74 12.05 4.29
N ASP A 15 -13.44 13.35 4.20
CA ASP A 15 -14.16 14.40 4.94
C ASP A 15 -15.64 14.48 4.51
N GLU A 16 -15.93 14.39 3.21
CA GLU A 16 -17.30 14.29 2.68
C GLU A 16 -18.03 13.06 3.23
N LEU A 17 -17.36 11.91 3.32
CA LEU A 17 -17.94 10.68 3.89
C LEU A 17 -18.22 10.82 5.39
N ILE A 18 -17.32 11.43 6.16
CA ILE A 18 -17.52 11.71 7.60
C ILE A 18 -18.77 12.57 7.79
N LYS A 19 -18.85 13.70 7.06
CA LYS A 19 -19.99 14.63 7.14
C LYS A 19 -21.31 13.98 6.78
N LYS A 20 -21.29 13.07 5.81
CA LYS A 20 -22.51 12.42 5.32
C LYS A 20 -23.00 11.31 6.25
N TYR A 21 -22.11 10.47 6.77
CA TYR A 21 -22.51 9.22 7.43
C TYR A 21 -22.28 9.22 8.94
N LEU A 22 -21.31 9.98 9.46
CA LEU A 22 -20.96 9.95 10.89
C LEU A 22 -21.50 11.16 11.64
N ASP A 23 -21.34 12.37 11.10
CA ASP A 23 -21.76 13.61 11.79
C ASP A 23 -23.24 13.60 12.21
N PRO A 24 -24.20 13.07 11.43
CA PRO A 24 -25.60 12.97 11.87
C PRO A 24 -25.78 12.06 13.10
N ILE A 25 -25.05 10.94 13.17
CA ILE A 25 -25.10 9.99 14.30
C ILE A 25 -24.50 10.65 15.54
N ILE A 26 -23.30 11.22 15.39
CA ILE A 26 -22.57 11.90 16.47
C ILE A 26 -23.42 13.04 17.05
N LYS A 27 -24.03 13.85 16.18
CA LYS A 27 -24.89 14.95 16.60
C LYS A 27 -26.11 14.45 17.38
N ALA A 28 -26.78 13.41 16.90
CA ALA A 28 -27.94 12.85 17.59
C ALA A 28 -27.58 12.27 18.97
N GLU A 29 -26.41 11.62 19.10
CA GLU A 29 -25.87 11.16 20.38
C GLU A 29 -25.58 12.33 21.33
N GLN A 30 -24.93 13.38 20.85
CA GLN A 30 -24.63 14.58 21.64
C GLN A 30 -25.88 15.33 22.08
N ASP A 31 -26.86 15.51 21.18
CA ASP A 31 -28.14 16.17 21.48
C ASP A 31 -28.91 15.38 22.56
N ALA A 32 -28.88 14.05 22.52
CA ALA A 32 -29.47 13.20 23.55
C ALA A 32 -28.76 13.34 24.92
N LEU A 33 -27.43 13.39 24.93
CA LEU A 33 -26.63 13.57 26.14
C LEU A 33 -26.80 14.95 26.79
N ASN A 34 -27.02 15.99 25.97
CA ASN A 34 -27.22 17.36 26.43
C ASN A 34 -28.68 17.66 26.85
N SER A 35 -29.61 16.75 26.58
CA SER A 35 -31.00 16.91 26.98
C SER A 35 -31.15 16.79 28.50
N SER A 36 -31.94 17.69 29.08
CA SER A 36 -32.27 17.67 30.52
C SER A 36 -33.29 16.60 30.88
N GLU A 37 -33.97 16.04 29.88
CA GLU A 37 -34.89 14.92 30.05
C GLU A 37 -34.13 13.59 29.93
N PRO A 38 -34.56 12.50 30.60
CA PRO A 38 -33.97 11.17 30.44
C PRO A 38 -34.29 10.62 29.03
N VAL A 39 -33.57 11.12 28.03
CA VAL A 39 -33.66 10.66 26.65
C VAL A 39 -32.81 9.41 26.50
N GLN A 40 -33.40 8.32 26.01
CA GLN A 40 -32.62 7.16 25.61
C GLN A 40 -31.73 7.54 24.43
N VAL A 41 -30.43 7.25 24.52
CA VAL A 41 -29.49 7.45 23.41
C VAL A 41 -30.05 6.71 22.19
N PRO A 42 -30.20 7.39 21.03
CA PRO A 42 -30.77 6.77 19.85
C PRO A 42 -29.92 5.57 19.42
N LEU A 43 -30.58 4.52 18.91
CA LEU A 43 -29.87 3.39 18.33
C LEU A 43 -29.01 3.88 17.15
N PRO A 44 -27.71 3.51 17.08
CA PRO A 44 -26.86 3.90 15.97
C PRO A 44 -27.43 3.43 14.63
N ASP A 45 -27.30 4.28 13.61
CA ASP A 45 -27.58 3.90 12.23
C ASP A 45 -26.45 3.00 11.69
N PHE A 46 -26.63 1.69 11.87
CA PHE A 46 -25.66 0.69 11.46
C PHE A 46 -25.46 0.61 9.94
N ASP A 47 -26.46 0.99 9.15
CA ASP A 47 -26.36 1.01 7.69
C ASP A 47 -25.45 2.15 7.24
N SER A 48 -25.59 3.32 7.87
CA SER A 48 -24.68 4.45 7.65
C SER A 48 -23.24 4.13 8.08
N LEU A 49 -23.04 3.43 9.22
CA LEU A 49 -21.72 2.99 9.66
C LEU A 49 -21.10 1.96 8.70
N ALA A 50 -21.89 1.01 8.20
CA ALA A 50 -21.45 0.03 7.22
C ALA A 50 -21.06 0.70 5.90
N ALA A 51 -21.91 1.61 5.40
CA ALA A 51 -21.67 2.37 4.18
C ALA A 51 -20.40 3.22 4.30
N PHE A 52 -20.23 3.94 5.43
CA PHE A 52 -19.03 4.71 5.71
C PHE A 52 -17.78 3.85 5.58
N ARG A 53 -17.72 2.71 6.30
CA ARG A 53 -16.54 1.84 6.32
C ARG A 53 -16.20 1.25 4.95
N LEU A 54 -17.21 0.88 4.15
CA LEU A 54 -17.01 0.36 2.80
C LEU A 54 -16.46 1.45 1.87
N LEU A 55 -17.05 2.64 1.91
CA LEU A 55 -16.69 3.74 1.02
C LEU A 55 -15.33 4.36 1.37
N SER A 56 -15.05 4.62 2.64
CA SER A 56 -13.76 5.17 3.08
C SER A 56 -12.60 4.21 2.77
N HIS A 57 -12.81 2.91 2.92
CA HIS A 57 -11.83 1.90 2.52
C HIS A 57 -11.56 1.94 1.01
N ALA A 58 -12.61 2.09 0.19
CA ALA A 58 -12.44 2.21 -1.26
C ALA A 58 -11.65 3.48 -1.64
N GLU A 59 -11.85 4.60 -0.93
CA GLU A 59 -11.06 5.82 -1.14
C GLU A 59 -9.58 5.60 -0.75
N LEU A 60 -9.29 4.95 0.38
CA LEU A 60 -7.92 4.59 0.78
C LEU A 60 -7.23 3.71 -0.26
N GLU A 61 -7.93 2.67 -0.74
CA GLU A 61 -7.46 1.79 -1.81
C GLU A 61 -7.16 2.56 -3.09
N GLY A 62 -8.10 3.41 -3.52
CA GLY A 62 -7.95 4.25 -4.70
C GLY A 62 -6.73 5.18 -4.63
N TYR A 63 -6.42 5.73 -3.46
CA TYR A 63 -5.21 6.54 -3.24
C TYR A 63 -3.93 5.74 -3.49
N PHE A 64 -3.78 4.57 -2.86
CA PHE A 64 -2.56 3.76 -3.02
C PHE A 64 -2.39 3.28 -4.45
N GLU A 65 -3.49 2.87 -5.10
CA GLU A 65 -3.46 2.47 -6.51
C GLU A 65 -3.10 3.62 -7.43
N ALA A 66 -3.65 4.82 -7.22
CA ALA A 66 -3.34 6.00 -8.01
C ALA A 66 -1.84 6.33 -7.94
N LYS A 67 -1.26 6.39 -6.73
CA LYS A 67 0.17 6.63 -6.52
C LYS A 67 1.06 5.54 -7.16
N ALA A 68 0.65 4.28 -7.07
CA ALA A 68 1.37 3.18 -7.68
C ALA A 68 1.30 3.24 -9.22
N LYS A 69 0.13 3.57 -9.79
CA LYS A 69 -0.07 3.77 -11.25
C LYS A 69 0.77 4.94 -11.77
N GLU A 70 0.82 6.06 -11.05
CA GLU A 70 1.69 7.20 -11.39
C GLU A 70 3.16 6.79 -11.42
N THR A 71 3.60 6.01 -10.42
CA THR A 71 4.98 5.52 -10.37
C THR A 71 5.29 4.57 -11.52
N LEU A 72 4.40 3.62 -11.83
CA LEU A 72 4.56 2.72 -12.97
C LEU A 72 4.61 3.46 -14.29
N LYS A 73 3.80 4.52 -14.47
CA LYS A 73 3.83 5.36 -15.67
C LYS A 73 5.19 6.03 -15.86
N ILE A 74 5.82 6.50 -14.78
CA ILE A 74 7.17 7.05 -14.82
C ILE A 74 8.17 5.97 -15.20
N LEU A 75 8.06 4.77 -14.59
CA LEU A 75 8.94 3.65 -14.92
C LEU A 75 8.79 3.18 -16.37
N ASP A 76 7.59 3.21 -16.93
CA ASP A 76 7.35 2.91 -18.34
C ASP A 76 8.09 3.90 -19.24
N GLN A 77 8.01 5.20 -18.94
CA GLN A 77 8.74 6.23 -19.69
C GLN A 77 10.25 6.03 -19.58
N ASP A 78 10.76 5.70 -18.39
CA ASP A 78 12.17 5.40 -18.17
C ASP A 78 12.60 4.13 -18.91
N PHE A 79 11.76 3.09 -18.96
CA PHE A 79 12.01 1.86 -19.70
C PHE A 79 12.17 2.11 -21.19
N GLU A 80 11.22 2.84 -21.79
CA GLU A 80 11.25 3.20 -23.22
C GLU A 80 12.46 4.10 -23.56
N ALA A 81 12.87 4.95 -22.62
CA ALA A 81 14.07 5.76 -22.73
C ALA A 81 15.38 4.98 -22.46
N GLY A 82 15.32 3.68 -22.15
CA GLY A 82 16.48 2.84 -21.82
C GLY A 82 17.09 3.09 -20.44
N LYS A 83 16.41 3.85 -19.57
CA LYS A 83 16.85 4.20 -18.20
C LYS A 83 16.42 3.15 -17.18
N ILE A 84 16.89 1.92 -17.35
CA ILE A 84 16.48 0.79 -16.50
C ILE A 84 17.32 0.64 -15.21
N GLU A 85 18.47 1.32 -15.11
CA GLU A 85 19.39 1.24 -13.98
C GLU A 85 19.00 2.14 -12.79
N THR A 86 17.71 2.19 -12.45
CA THR A 86 17.20 2.99 -11.32
C THR A 86 16.93 2.12 -10.09
N SER A 87 16.99 2.73 -8.90
CA SER A 87 16.62 2.05 -7.65
C SER A 87 15.18 1.54 -7.66
N LYS A 88 14.27 2.26 -8.33
CA LYS A 88 12.86 1.89 -8.46
C LYS A 88 12.69 0.61 -9.29
N PHE A 89 13.42 0.48 -10.41
CA PHE A 89 13.44 -0.77 -11.17
C PHE A 89 14.00 -1.92 -10.34
N ALA A 90 15.06 -1.67 -9.57
CA ALA A 90 15.65 -2.70 -8.72
C ALA A 90 14.66 -3.18 -7.63
N SER A 91 13.91 -2.26 -6.99
CA SER A 91 12.84 -2.60 -6.04
C SER A 91 11.72 -3.41 -6.70
N LEU A 92 11.28 -2.99 -7.89
CA LEU A 92 10.22 -3.65 -8.65
C LEU A 92 10.61 -5.06 -9.10
N ILE A 93 11.83 -5.24 -9.61
CA ILE A 93 12.38 -6.54 -10.02
C ILE A 93 12.54 -7.45 -8.79
N PHE A 94 13.04 -6.91 -7.67
CA PHE A 94 13.17 -7.68 -6.44
C PHE A 94 11.81 -8.19 -5.95
N LEU A 95 10.80 -7.31 -5.93
CA LEU A 95 9.42 -7.66 -5.59
C LEU A 95 8.87 -8.75 -6.51
N PHE A 96 9.06 -8.61 -7.82
CA PHE A 96 8.64 -9.59 -8.81
C PHE A 96 9.28 -10.97 -8.58
N ILE A 97 10.60 -11.02 -8.40
CA ILE A 97 11.33 -12.27 -8.14
C ILE A 97 10.84 -12.93 -6.84
N LEU A 98 10.70 -12.15 -5.77
CA LEU A 98 10.27 -12.64 -4.47
C LEU A 98 8.86 -13.23 -4.53
N LYS A 99 7.91 -12.52 -5.15
CA LYS A 99 6.49 -12.92 -5.19
C LYS A 99 6.22 -14.04 -6.19
N LYS A 100 6.94 -14.11 -7.30
CA LYS A 100 6.84 -15.22 -8.26
C LYS A 100 7.73 -16.40 -7.90
N GLN A 101 8.49 -16.32 -6.80
CA GLN A 101 9.43 -17.34 -6.33
C GLN A 101 10.32 -17.85 -7.46
N ILE A 102 10.80 -16.94 -8.31
CA ILE A 102 11.56 -17.34 -9.50
C ILE A 102 12.92 -17.85 -9.03
N ALA A 103 13.09 -19.17 -9.07
CA ALA A 103 14.34 -19.85 -8.77
C ALA A 103 15.36 -19.60 -9.90
N LYS A 104 15.88 -18.36 -10.02
CA LYS A 104 16.95 -18.07 -10.97
C LYS A 104 18.29 -18.53 -10.38
N LYS A 105 18.93 -19.48 -11.06
CA LYS A 105 20.37 -19.69 -10.89
C LYS A 105 21.08 -18.52 -11.59
N TRP A 106 21.43 -17.51 -10.81
CA TRP A 106 22.34 -16.48 -11.30
C TRP A 106 23.73 -17.09 -11.41
N THR A 107 24.08 -17.56 -12.62
CA THR A 107 25.45 -17.95 -12.91
C THR A 107 26.28 -16.68 -12.89
N ALA A 108 27.20 -16.58 -11.92
CA ALA A 108 28.22 -15.54 -11.87
C ALA A 108 29.26 -15.74 -12.99
N THR A 109 28.81 -15.91 -14.23
CA THR A 109 29.67 -15.89 -15.41
C THR A 109 29.89 -14.42 -15.76
N GLY A 110 30.87 -13.81 -15.11
CA GLY A 110 31.27 -12.42 -15.37
C GLY A 110 32.37 -11.86 -14.47
N LEU A 111 32.96 -12.68 -13.58
CA LEU A 111 34.13 -12.32 -12.78
C LEU A 111 35.38 -13.16 -13.15
N GLY A 112 35.32 -13.90 -14.25
CA GLY A 112 36.46 -14.64 -14.79
C GLY A 112 36.81 -14.13 -16.19
N ASP A 113 38.10 -13.87 -16.40
CA ASP A 113 38.73 -13.29 -17.60
C ASP A 113 38.65 -14.18 -18.86
N ASP A 114 37.47 -14.68 -19.23
CA ASP A 114 37.36 -15.56 -20.39
C ASP A 114 36.28 -15.13 -21.38
N ALA A 115 36.72 -14.87 -22.60
CA ALA A 115 35.95 -14.37 -23.75
C ALA A 115 34.90 -15.38 -24.28
N SER A 116 34.68 -16.48 -23.56
CA SER A 116 33.75 -17.57 -23.86
C SER A 116 32.34 -17.36 -23.29
N ILE A 117 32.11 -16.31 -22.48
CA ILE A 117 30.78 -15.93 -21.97
C ILE A 117 30.07 -15.01 -22.97
N LYS A 118 29.68 -15.54 -24.14
CA LYS A 118 28.76 -14.84 -25.05
C LYS A 118 27.35 -15.44 -25.07
N ASN A 119 27.15 -16.61 -24.46
CA ASN A 119 25.90 -17.38 -24.59
C ASN A 119 25.34 -17.91 -23.25
N ALA A 120 25.84 -17.47 -22.10
CA ALA A 120 25.14 -17.74 -20.85
C ALA A 120 23.86 -16.90 -20.88
N GLU A 121 22.70 -17.55 -20.76
CA GLU A 121 21.36 -16.96 -20.73
C GLU A 121 21.25 -15.89 -19.63
N THR A 122 21.83 -14.73 -19.87
CA THR A 122 21.41 -13.48 -19.25
C THR A 122 20.00 -13.31 -19.74
N THR A 123 19.02 -13.68 -18.92
CA THR A 123 17.72 -13.00 -19.05
C THR A 123 18.08 -11.52 -18.98
N ASP A 124 17.96 -10.84 -20.12
CA ASP A 124 18.36 -9.45 -20.24
C ASP A 124 17.71 -8.71 -19.07
N PHE A 125 18.48 -7.91 -18.33
CA PHE A 125 17.94 -7.13 -17.22
C PHE A 125 16.73 -6.31 -17.69
N LYS A 126 16.71 -5.94 -18.98
CA LYS A 126 15.58 -5.37 -19.68
C LYS A 126 14.33 -6.27 -19.70
N ASP A 127 14.46 -7.56 -20.00
CA ASP A 127 13.35 -8.51 -19.97
C ASP A 127 12.80 -8.70 -18.54
N LEU A 128 13.69 -8.79 -17.53
CA LEU A 128 13.29 -8.81 -16.12
C LEU A 128 12.51 -7.54 -15.72
N ALA A 129 13.00 -6.37 -16.13
CA ALA A 129 12.31 -5.11 -15.90
C ALA A 129 10.93 -5.07 -16.58
N GLN A 130 10.82 -5.56 -17.81
CA GLN A 130 9.56 -5.64 -18.54
C GLN A 130 8.55 -6.57 -17.85
N GLN A 131 8.99 -7.76 -17.42
CA GLN A 131 8.14 -8.69 -16.67
C GLN A 131 7.70 -8.09 -15.33
N ALA A 132 8.59 -7.38 -14.64
CA ALA A 132 8.28 -6.76 -13.36
C ALA A 132 7.28 -5.60 -13.50
N LEU A 133 7.36 -4.81 -14.59
CA LEU A 133 6.33 -3.82 -14.95
C LEU A 133 4.97 -4.49 -15.21
N GLY A 134 4.96 -5.57 -16.00
CA GLY A 134 3.75 -6.36 -16.25
C GLY A 134 3.12 -6.89 -14.95
N TYR A 135 3.94 -7.40 -14.04
CA TYR A 135 3.50 -7.83 -12.70
C TYR A 135 2.90 -6.68 -11.89
N GLY A 136 3.54 -5.51 -11.87
CA GLY A 136 3.02 -4.34 -11.16
C GLY A 136 1.63 -3.94 -11.64
N ARG A 137 1.40 -3.93 -12.95
CA ARG A 137 0.09 -3.62 -13.54
C ARG A 137 -0.98 -4.64 -13.15
N GLN A 138 -0.67 -5.93 -13.31
CA GLN A 138 -1.58 -7.02 -12.94
C GLN A 138 -1.92 -7.01 -11.45
N PHE A 139 -0.95 -6.68 -10.60
CA PHE A 139 -1.19 -6.60 -9.16
C PHE A 139 -2.18 -5.50 -8.82
N ILE A 140 -2.02 -4.31 -9.42
CA ILE A 140 -2.93 -3.19 -9.20
C ILE A 140 -4.33 -3.50 -9.71
N GLU A 141 -4.47 -4.10 -10.90
CA GLU A 141 -5.78 -4.48 -11.47
C GLU A 141 -6.51 -5.54 -10.63
N GLY A 142 -5.75 -6.43 -9.98
CA GLY A 142 -6.29 -7.50 -9.13
C GLY A 142 -6.36 -7.14 -7.63
N ASN A 143 -5.98 -5.93 -7.24
CA ASN A 143 -6.03 -5.53 -5.84
C ASN A 143 -7.49 -5.33 -5.40
N ASN A 144 -7.79 -5.72 -4.17
CA ASN A 144 -9.14 -5.69 -3.61
C ASN A 144 -9.14 -5.19 -2.15
N GLY A 145 -8.13 -4.37 -1.82
CA GLY A 145 -8.14 -3.61 -0.57
C GLY A 145 -6.78 -3.16 -0.05
N VAL A 146 -6.80 -2.73 1.21
CA VAL A 146 -5.66 -2.12 1.93
C VAL A 146 -5.09 -3.02 3.03
N LYS A 147 -5.13 -4.35 2.83
CA LYS A 147 -4.50 -5.30 3.76
C LYS A 147 -2.98 -5.16 3.74
N GLU A 148 -2.31 -5.65 4.78
CA GLU A 148 -0.85 -5.54 4.94
C GLU A 148 -0.06 -5.94 3.68
N ASN A 149 -0.36 -7.13 3.12
CA ASN A 149 0.29 -7.61 1.90
C ASN A 149 0.06 -6.66 0.69
N SER A 150 -1.13 -6.09 0.56
CA SER A 150 -1.43 -5.14 -0.52
C SER A 150 -0.66 -3.84 -0.36
N ILE A 151 -0.63 -3.29 0.86
CA ILE A 151 0.09 -2.06 1.15
C ILE A 151 1.60 -2.24 0.95
N GLN A 152 2.17 -3.36 1.37
CA GLN A 152 3.59 -3.65 1.14
C GLN A 152 3.93 -3.69 -0.35
N VAL A 153 3.10 -4.37 -1.17
CA VAL A 153 3.32 -4.46 -2.61
C VAL A 153 3.14 -3.09 -3.27
N LEU A 154 2.04 -2.38 -2.99
CA LEU A 154 1.79 -1.04 -3.56
C LEU A 154 2.90 -0.05 -3.17
N SER A 155 3.38 -0.10 -1.93
CA SER A 155 4.49 0.74 -1.48
C SER A 155 5.81 0.37 -2.16
N ALA A 156 6.06 -0.92 -2.39
CA ALA A 156 7.21 -1.36 -3.17
C ALA A 156 7.15 -0.88 -4.62
N LEU A 157 5.96 -0.81 -5.23
CA LEU A 157 5.77 -0.17 -6.54
C LEU A 157 6.10 1.32 -6.51
N MET A 158 5.85 2.00 -5.38
CA MET A 158 6.24 3.40 -5.16
C MET A 158 7.73 3.57 -4.83
N GLY A 159 8.45 2.47 -4.57
CA GLY A 159 9.89 2.44 -4.31
C GLY A 159 10.28 2.28 -2.84
N TYR A 160 9.34 2.01 -1.93
CA TYR A 160 9.60 1.78 -0.50
C TYR A 160 9.81 0.30 -0.19
N PHE A 161 10.75 -0.01 0.70
CA PHE A 161 10.93 -1.37 1.21
C PHE A 161 10.03 -1.67 2.41
N SER A 162 9.77 -2.96 2.66
CA SER A 162 8.94 -3.39 3.79
C SER A 162 9.48 -2.95 5.15
N ASP A 163 10.80 -2.88 5.32
CA ASP A 163 11.45 -2.38 6.55
C ASP A 163 11.45 -0.85 6.67
N GLU A 164 11.08 -0.15 5.59
CA GLU A 164 10.95 1.31 5.59
C GLU A 164 9.52 1.75 5.92
N LEU A 165 8.54 0.85 5.85
CA LEU A 165 7.13 1.17 6.15
C LEU A 165 6.92 1.39 7.64
N ASP A 166 6.12 2.41 7.98
CA ASP A 166 5.70 2.64 9.35
C ASP A 166 4.88 1.44 9.85
N PRO A 167 5.36 0.70 10.88
CA PRO A 167 4.64 -0.46 11.40
C PRO A 167 3.29 -0.08 12.02
N VAL A 168 3.13 1.15 12.51
CA VAL A 168 1.85 1.64 13.05
C VAL A 168 0.85 1.81 11.91
N LEU A 169 1.25 2.47 10.81
CA LEU A 169 0.42 2.63 9.62
C LEU A 169 -0.02 1.27 9.04
N LEU A 170 0.92 0.33 8.88
CA LEU A 170 0.62 -1.00 8.39
C LEU A 170 -0.40 -1.73 9.26
N LYS A 171 -0.23 -1.66 10.58
CA LYS A 171 -1.14 -2.28 11.54
C LYS A 171 -2.54 -1.68 11.44
N GLU A 172 -2.66 -0.36 11.40
CA GLU A 172 -3.95 0.32 11.32
C GLU A 172 -4.68 0.03 10.00
N LEU A 173 -3.98 0.08 8.86
CA LEU A 173 -4.56 -0.28 7.56
C LEU A 173 -5.01 -1.75 7.51
N ASN A 174 -4.21 -2.66 8.05
CA ASN A 174 -4.57 -4.08 8.09
C ASN A 174 -5.81 -4.33 8.96
N LEU A 175 -5.88 -3.69 10.14
CA LEU A 175 -7.04 -3.76 11.02
C LEU A 175 -8.28 -3.15 10.35
N TYR A 176 -8.12 -2.03 9.64
CA TYR A 176 -9.19 -1.38 8.91
C TYR A 176 -9.73 -2.27 7.78
N GLY A 177 -8.84 -2.85 6.98
CA GLY A 177 -9.18 -3.81 5.93
C GLY A 177 -9.90 -5.05 6.47
N LYS A 178 -9.50 -5.55 7.64
CA LYS A 178 -10.21 -6.66 8.32
C LYS A 178 -11.64 -6.26 8.69
N ARG A 179 -11.83 -5.12 9.37
CA ARG A 179 -13.16 -4.62 9.76
C ARG A 179 -14.07 -4.35 8.56
N ARG A 180 -13.52 -3.92 7.43
CA ARG A 180 -14.26 -3.80 6.16
C ARG A 180 -14.70 -5.17 5.65
N GLY A 181 -13.81 -6.17 5.71
CA GLY A 181 -14.13 -7.55 5.36
C GLY A 181 -15.29 -8.11 6.18
N ASP A 182 -15.30 -7.88 7.49
CA ASP A 182 -16.38 -8.30 8.39
C ASP A 182 -17.73 -7.69 7.95
N VAL A 183 -17.76 -6.41 7.54
CA VAL A 183 -18.98 -5.77 7.02
C VAL A 183 -19.42 -6.33 5.67
N ALA A 184 -18.47 -6.56 4.76
CA ALA A 184 -18.78 -7.02 3.41
C ALA A 184 -19.25 -8.48 3.35
N HIS A 185 -18.70 -9.35 4.20
CA HIS A 185 -18.97 -10.79 4.17
C HIS A 185 -20.09 -11.24 5.11
N ASP A 186 -20.33 -10.53 6.23
CA ASP A 186 -21.30 -10.96 7.25
C ASP A 186 -22.66 -10.23 7.14
N SER A 187 -23.01 -9.73 5.96
CA SER A 187 -24.14 -8.83 5.64
C SER A 187 -25.56 -9.32 5.99
N TRP A 188 -25.71 -10.45 6.69
CA TRP A 188 -27.01 -10.95 7.20
C TRP A 188 -26.98 -11.45 8.65
N LYS A 189 -25.81 -11.78 9.23
CA LYS A 189 -25.75 -12.46 10.54
C LYS A 189 -25.06 -11.58 11.59
N ARG A 190 -25.87 -10.77 12.29
CA ARG A 190 -25.58 -10.17 13.61
C ARG A 190 -24.38 -9.18 13.62
N ASN A 191 -24.58 -7.94 13.17
CA ASN A 191 -23.49 -6.95 13.14
C ASN A 191 -23.61 -5.75 14.10
N THR A 192 -24.53 -5.73 15.08
CA THR A 192 -24.49 -4.69 16.12
C THR A 192 -23.27 -4.79 17.05
N ARG A 193 -22.52 -5.90 17.02
CA ARG A 193 -21.33 -6.13 17.87
C ARG A 193 -19.98 -5.73 17.24
N THR A 194 -19.92 -5.48 15.94
CA THR A 194 -18.65 -5.17 15.24
C THR A 194 -18.48 -3.68 14.94
N PHE A 195 -19.55 -2.90 15.11
CA PHE A 195 -19.51 -1.46 15.02
C PHE A 195 -19.21 -0.87 16.40
N GLU A 196 -18.15 -0.07 16.44
CA GLU A 196 -17.87 0.84 17.54
C GLU A 196 -18.63 2.15 17.30
N SER A 197 -18.53 3.12 18.22
CA SER A 197 -19.22 4.40 18.06
C SER A 197 -18.72 5.17 16.82
N ALA A 198 -19.59 6.03 16.27
CA ALA A 198 -19.26 6.85 15.12
C ALA A 198 -18.01 7.72 15.34
N GLU A 199 -17.80 8.24 16.56
CA GLU A 199 -16.60 8.99 16.93
C GLU A 199 -15.30 8.16 16.85
N ILE A 200 -15.37 6.87 17.21
CA ILE A 200 -14.21 5.98 17.12
C ILE A 200 -13.87 5.69 15.66
N GLU A 201 -14.87 5.44 14.82
CA GLU A 201 -14.68 5.26 13.37
C GLU A 201 -14.10 6.51 12.70
N ARG A 202 -14.59 7.70 13.08
CA ARG A 202 -14.06 9.00 12.64
C ARG A 202 -12.60 9.16 13.03
N THR A 203 -12.30 9.03 14.32
CA THR A 203 -10.94 9.21 14.87
C THR A 203 -9.94 8.25 14.22
N ARG A 204 -10.37 7.01 13.98
CA ARG A 204 -9.55 5.99 13.31
C ARG A 204 -9.21 6.39 11.88
N LEU A 205 -10.19 6.81 11.10
CA LEU A 205 -9.93 7.24 9.72
C LEU A 205 -9.00 8.45 9.69
N LEU A 206 -9.24 9.45 10.55
CA LEU A 206 -8.36 10.62 10.65
C LEU A 206 -6.93 10.24 11.04
N THR A 207 -6.75 9.30 11.98
CA THR A 207 -5.44 8.78 12.37
C THR A 207 -4.74 8.11 11.18
N ILE A 208 -5.45 7.28 10.40
CA ILE A 208 -4.90 6.66 9.19
C ILE A 208 -4.49 7.74 8.17
N LEU A 209 -5.32 8.76 7.94
CA LEU A 209 -5.00 9.85 7.01
C LEU A 209 -3.77 10.63 7.45
N ASP A 210 -3.62 10.91 8.74
CA ASP A 210 -2.43 11.58 9.27
C ASP A 210 -1.17 10.72 9.12
N LEU A 211 -1.26 9.42 9.41
CA LEU A 211 -0.15 8.48 9.19
C LEU A 211 0.24 8.40 7.70
N ILE A 212 -0.73 8.35 6.79
CA ILE A 212 -0.49 8.39 5.34
C ILE A 212 0.20 9.70 4.95
N LYS A 213 -0.33 10.83 5.40
CA LYS A 213 0.26 12.15 5.11
C LYS A 213 1.70 12.23 5.58
N ASN A 214 1.95 11.81 6.82
CA ASN A 214 3.27 11.87 7.44
C ASN A 214 4.28 10.95 6.77
N PHE A 215 3.83 9.81 6.23
CA PHE A 215 4.72 8.85 5.59
C PHE A 215 4.94 9.12 4.09
N TYR A 216 3.87 9.35 3.32
CA TYR A 216 3.91 9.41 1.85
C TYR A 216 3.94 10.84 1.29
N GLU A 217 3.46 11.86 2.03
CA GLU A 217 3.31 13.23 1.51
C GLU A 217 4.26 14.24 2.15
N SER A 218 4.65 14.02 3.41
CA SER A 218 5.68 14.82 4.05
C SER A 218 7.00 14.58 3.32
N ASN A 219 7.34 15.52 2.44
CA ASN A 219 8.51 15.63 1.55
C ASN A 219 9.90 15.50 2.22
N LEU A 220 10.04 14.74 3.31
CA LEU A 220 11.29 14.03 3.55
C LEU A 220 11.33 12.92 2.49
N ALA A 221 11.82 13.28 1.29
CA ALA A 221 12.55 12.30 0.48
C ALA A 221 13.34 11.46 1.48
N PRO A 222 13.12 10.12 1.55
CA PRO A 222 13.79 9.31 2.56
C PRO A 222 15.24 9.72 2.50
N ILE A 223 15.75 10.33 3.59
CA ILE A 223 17.01 11.08 3.60
C ILE A 223 17.95 10.24 2.76
N TYR A 224 18.24 10.74 1.55
CA TYR A 224 18.89 9.95 0.52
C TYR A 224 20.37 9.95 0.90
N THR A 225 20.68 9.25 1.99
CA THR A 225 22.02 8.78 2.24
C THR A 225 22.37 7.97 1.00
N PRO A 226 23.47 8.28 0.30
CA PRO A 226 23.81 7.61 -0.95
C PRO A 226 24.00 6.10 -0.71
N ARG A 227 22.93 5.32 -0.83
CA ARG A 227 22.91 3.86 -0.63
C ARG A 227 23.49 3.10 -1.83
N LYS A 228 24.21 3.76 -2.75
CA LYS A 228 24.95 3.10 -3.85
C LYS A 228 25.87 1.97 -3.32
N LYS A 229 26.42 2.12 -2.12
CA LYS A 229 27.29 1.09 -1.50
C LYS A 229 26.54 -0.05 -0.81
N ARG A 230 25.32 0.19 -0.31
CA ARG A 230 24.56 -0.81 0.46
C ARG A 230 23.83 -1.80 -0.45
N TRP A 231 23.37 -1.37 -1.61
CA TRP A 231 22.73 -2.23 -2.61
C TRP A 231 23.70 -3.23 -3.24
N PHE A 232 24.83 -2.76 -3.77
CA PHE A 232 25.86 -3.66 -4.30
C PHE A 232 26.40 -4.57 -3.20
N SER A 233 26.61 -4.07 -1.97
CA SER A 233 27.05 -4.91 -0.86
C SER A 233 26.01 -5.93 -0.42
N PHE A 234 24.73 -5.58 -0.31
CA PHE A 234 23.66 -6.51 0.10
C PHE A 234 23.42 -7.60 -0.94
N PHE A 235 23.32 -7.24 -2.23
CA PHE A 235 23.26 -8.22 -3.33
C PHE A 235 24.52 -9.09 -3.36
N LYS A 236 25.71 -8.52 -3.17
CA LYS A 236 26.99 -9.25 -3.24
C LYS A 236 27.26 -10.12 -2.01
N THR A 237 26.73 -9.78 -0.84
CA THR A 237 27.08 -10.43 0.45
C THR A 237 25.99 -11.37 0.97
N GLN A 238 24.71 -11.02 0.86
CA GLN A 238 23.61 -11.86 1.38
C GLN A 238 23.11 -12.87 0.34
N TRP A 239 23.04 -12.47 -0.93
CA TRP A 239 22.48 -13.35 -1.97
C TRP A 239 23.48 -14.40 -2.48
N PHE A 240 24.78 -14.09 -2.46
CA PHE A 240 25.83 -15.08 -2.76
C PHE A 240 26.18 -15.99 -1.57
N SER A 241 25.89 -15.61 -0.31
CA SER A 241 26.29 -16.40 0.86
C SER A 241 25.20 -17.25 1.52
N LYS A 242 23.91 -16.96 1.32
CA LYS A 242 22.83 -17.71 1.99
C LYS A 242 21.95 -18.48 1.03
N ARG A 243 22.36 -19.74 0.81
CA ARG A 243 21.69 -20.74 -0.01
C ARG A 243 20.65 -21.59 0.73
N SER A 244 20.17 -21.25 1.94
CA SER A 244 19.37 -22.22 2.72
C SER A 244 18.20 -21.74 3.58
N LEU A 245 17.88 -20.44 3.69
CA LEU A 245 16.90 -20.01 4.69
C LEU A 245 16.05 -18.87 4.18
N TYR A 246 14.97 -19.15 3.45
CA TYR A 246 13.73 -18.37 3.48
C TYR A 246 12.59 -19.20 2.89
N GLN A 247 11.93 -20.00 3.74
CA GLN A 247 10.52 -20.33 3.56
C GLN A 247 9.72 -19.27 4.32
N TRP A 248 8.99 -18.42 3.60
CA TRP A 248 7.95 -17.58 4.17
C TRP A 248 6.62 -18.24 3.80
N ASN A 249 5.91 -18.75 4.80
CA ASN A 249 4.50 -19.15 4.70
C ASN A 249 3.61 -17.91 4.65
#